data_AF-A0A1F8FMJ9-F1
#
_entry.id   AF-A0A1F8FMJ9-F1
#
_cell.length_a   1.000
_cell.length_b   1.000
_cell.length_c   1.000
_cell.angle_alpha   90.00
_cell.angle_beta   90.00
_cell.angle_gamma   90.00
#
_symmetry.space_group_name_H-M   'P 1'
#
loop_
_entity.id
_entity.type
_entity.pdbx_description
1 polymer ?
#
loop_
_entity_poly.entity_id
_entity_poly.type
_entity_poly.pdbx_seq_one_letter_code
_entity_poly.pdbx_strand_id
1 'polypeptide(L)' 'MKIIWVAVVILLLGLTVWKVLPLVLKNNGDEVCIQVITPARNPETGEVKEFPTPCDVPKGWEITQSH' A
#
# COMPACT_ATOMS: atom_id res chain seq x y z
N MET A 1 8.93 -27.39 -29.33
CA MET A 1 8.77 -27.85 -27.93
C MET A 1 9.05 -26.75 -26.89
N LYS A 2 10.12 -25.94 -27.01
CA LYS A 2 10.43 -24.82 -26.07
C LYS A 2 9.44 -23.63 -26.13
N ILE A 3 8.97 -23.28 -27.33
CA ILE A 3 8.09 -22.11 -27.56
C ILE A 3 6.70 -22.30 -26.92
N ILE A 4 6.18 -23.54 -26.95
CA ILE A 4 4.88 -23.87 -26.35
C ILE A 4 4.92 -23.64 -24.83
N TRP A 5 6.01 -24.05 -24.18
CA TRP A 5 6.23 -23.83 -22.75
C TRP A 5 6.31 -22.34 -22.38
N VAL A 6 6.97 -21.53 -23.21
CA VAL A 6 7.06 -20.07 -23.01
C VAL A 6 5.68 -19.42 -23.14
N ALA A 7 4.89 -19.81 -24.14
CA ALA A 7 3.54 -19.28 -24.34
C ALA A 7 2.61 -19.63 -23.17
N VAL A 8 2.70 -20.85 -22.62
CA VAL A 8 1.93 -21.26 -21.44
C VAL A 8 2.30 -20.43 -20.21
N VAL A 9 3.59 -20.20 -19.96
CA VAL A 9 4.04 -19.37 -18.82
C VAL A 9 3.56 -17.92 -18.97
N ILE A 10 3.64 -17.32 -20.16
CA ILE A 10 3.18 -15.95 -20.40
C ILE A 10 1.67 -15.84 -20.19
N LEU A 11 0.89 -16.81 -20.68
CA LEU A 11 -0.56 -16.82 -20.48
C LEU A 11 -0.93 -16.97 -19.00
N LEU A 12 -0.23 -17.82 -18.25
CA LEU A 12 -0.45 -17.98 -16.81
C LEU A 12 -0.11 -16.70 -16.05
N LEU A 13 1.02 -16.07 -16.35
CA LEU A 13 1.43 -14.81 -15.72
C LEU A 13 0.51 -13.64 -16.11
N GLY A 14 0.06 -13.57 -17.36
CA GLY A 14 -0.89 -12.55 -17.82
C GLY A 14 -2.26 -12.69 -17.13
N LEU A 15 -2.74 -13.92 -16.97
CA LEU A 15 -4.00 -14.22 -16.27
C LEU A 15 -3.92 -13.92 -14.77
N THR A 16 -2.79 -14.18 -14.12
CA THR A 16 -2.62 -13.81 -12.71
C THR A 16 -2.59 -12.29 -12.57
N VAL A 17 -1.78 -11.58 -13.37
CA VAL A 17 -1.69 -10.11 -13.34
C VAL A 17 -3.06 -9.45 -13.59
N TRP A 18 -3.84 -9.92 -14.56
CA TRP A 18 -5.20 -9.40 -14.83
C TRP A 18 -6.14 -9.52 -13.62
N LYS A 19 -6.04 -10.62 -12.86
CA LYS A 19 -6.87 -10.82 -11.66
C LYS A 19 -6.47 -9.95 -10.47
N VAL A 20 -5.17 -9.65 -10.30
CA VAL A 20 -4.68 -8.84 -9.16
C VAL A 20 -4.64 -7.34 -9.46
N LEU A 21 -4.60 -6.92 -10.72
CA LEU A 21 -4.60 -5.51 -11.13
C LEU A 21 -5.71 -4.66 -10.50
N PRO A 22 -6.99 -5.10 -10.42
CA PRO A 22 -8.04 -4.29 -9.81
C PRO A 22 -7.94 -4.18 -8.27
N LEU A 23 -7.13 -5.01 -7.60
CA LEU A 23 -6.90 -4.90 -6.15
C LEU A 23 -5.92 -3.78 -5.81
N VAL A 24 -5.00 -3.46 -6.71
CA VAL A 24 -3.99 -2.41 -6.48
C VAL A 24 -4.55 -1.01 -6.77
N LEU A 25 -5.53 -0.90 -7.68
CA LEU A 25 -6.08 0.39 -8.14
C LEU A 25 -7.45 0.75 -7.55
N LYS A 26 -7.86 0.12 -6.43
CA LYS A 26 -9.09 0.52 -5.75
C LYS A 26 -8.86 1.82 -4.98
N ASN A 27 -8.97 2.94 -5.69
CA ASN A 27 -8.91 4.28 -5.13
C ASN A 27 -10.34 4.78 -4.86
N ASN A 28 -10.76 4.74 -3.61
CA ASN A 28 -12.07 5.24 -3.19
C ASN A 28 -12.02 6.76 -3.00
N GLY A 29 -12.08 7.51 -4.10
CA GLY A 29 -12.74 8.83 -4.17
C GLY A 29 -12.15 10.05 -3.43
N ASP A 30 -11.58 9.94 -2.24
CA ASP A 30 -11.19 11.09 -1.40
C ASP A 30 -9.84 10.79 -0.73
N GLU A 31 -8.78 11.53 -1.10
CA GLU A 31 -7.38 11.35 -0.69
C GLU A 31 -6.78 9.94 -0.95
N VAL A 32 -5.60 9.90 -1.58
CA VAL A 32 -4.87 8.64 -1.73
C VAL A 32 -4.28 8.25 -0.37
N CYS A 33 -5.08 7.59 0.47
CA CYS A 33 -4.62 6.99 1.72
C CYS A 33 -3.92 5.68 1.41
N ILE A 34 -2.58 5.70 1.41
CA ILE A 34 -1.79 4.47 1.26
C ILE A 34 -1.93 3.61 2.53
N GLN A 35 -2.18 2.31 2.38
CA GLN A 35 -2.41 1.40 3.49
C GLN A 35 -1.09 0.90 4.10
N VAL A 36 -0.34 1.81 4.73
CA VAL A 36 0.94 1.51 5.38
C VAL A 36 0.90 2.01 6.83
N ILE A 37 1.33 1.14 7.75
CA ILE A 37 1.45 1.48 9.17
C ILE A 37 2.39 2.69 9.29
N THR A 38 1.85 3.78 9.83
CA THR A 38 2.50 5.08 9.91
C THR A 38 2.78 5.42 11.37
N PRO A 39 4.05 5.44 11.82
CA PRO A 39 4.37 5.92 13.15
C PRO A 39 4.26 7.45 13.19
N ALA A 40 3.66 7.99 14.24
CA ALA A 40 3.57 9.43 14.47
C ALA A 40 3.77 9.79 15.94
N ARG A 41 4.32 10.99 16.18
CA ARG A 41 4.63 11.54 17.49
C ARG A 41 3.74 12.75 17.79
N ASN A 42 3.17 12.80 18.99
CA ASN A 42 2.53 13.98 19.52
C ASN A 42 3.61 14.98 19.99
N PRO A 43 3.73 16.17 19.38
CA PRO A 43 4.75 17.15 19.80
C PRO A 43 4.48 17.75 21.19
N GLU A 44 3.24 17.72 21.68
CA GLU A 44 2.85 18.28 22.98
C GLU A 44 3.21 17.34 24.13
N THR A 45 2.99 16.03 23.96
CA THR A 45 3.20 15.02 25.01
C THR A 45 4.46 14.18 24.81
N GLY A 46 4.99 14.13 23.59
CA GLY A 46 6.08 13.25 23.19
C GLY A 46 5.67 11.80 22.95
N GLU A 47 4.38 11.46 23.08
CA GLU A 47 3.84 10.11 22.83
C GLU A 47 4.06 9.71 21.37
N VAL A 48 4.49 8.46 21.14
CA VAL A 48 4.64 7.87 19.80
C VAL A 48 3.65 6.73 19.65
N LYS A 49 2.90 6.72 18.54
CA LYS A 49 1.90 5.70 18.24
C LYS A 49 1.92 5.33 16.77
N GLU A 50 1.60 4.08 16.48
CA GLU A 50 1.41 3.58 15.12
C GLU A 50 -0.05 3.71 14.70
N PHE A 51 -0.24 4.23 13.49
CA PHE A 51 -1.54 4.40 12.85
C PHE A 51 -1.64 3.48 11.65
N PRO A 52 -2.79 2.81 11.41
CA PRO A 52 -2.93 1.88 10.29
C PRO A 52 -2.68 2.50 8.92
N THR A 53 -2.99 3.80 8.77
CA THR A 53 -2.74 4.59 7.57
C THR A 53 -2.28 6.01 7.92
N PRO A 54 -1.62 6.74 7.01
CA PRO A 54 -1.27 8.15 7.24
C PRO A 54 -2.49 9.05 7.45
N CYS A 55 -3.66 8.67 6.94
CA CYS A 55 -4.90 9.42 7.08
C CYS A 55 -5.52 9.29 8.48
N ASP A 56 -5.15 8.26 9.23
CA ASP A 56 -5.59 8.08 10.61
C ASP A 56 -4.76 8.91 11.61
N VAL A 57 -3.66 9.54 11.15
CA VAL A 57 -2.80 10.39 11.99
C VAL A 57 -3.52 11.69 12.31
N PRO A 58 -3.72 12.05 13.60
CA PRO A 58 -4.36 13.29 13.98
C PRO A 58 -3.59 14.51 13.46
N LYS A 59 -4.32 15.57 13.08
CA LYS A 59 -3.71 16.83 12.65
C LYS A 59 -2.79 17.38 13.76
N GLY A 60 -1.60 17.81 13.36
CA GLY A 60 -0.58 18.37 14.26
C GLY A 60 0.38 17.35 14.86
N TRP A 61 0.19 16.05 14.60
CA TRP A 61 1.20 15.04 14.95
C TRP A 61 2.28 14.96 13.88
N GLU A 62 3.50 14.65 14.30
CA GLU A 62 4.67 14.52 13.43
C GLU A 62 4.82 13.07 12.97
N ILE A 63 4.68 12.81 11.67
CA ILE A 63 4.96 11.48 11.11
C ILE A 63 6.46 11.20 11.23
N THR A 64 6.81 10.12 11.92
CA THR A 64 8.19 9.67 12.06
C THR A 64 8.44 8.56 11.06
N GLN A 65 9.40 8.75 10.14
CA GLN A 65 9.82 7.68 9.25
C GLN A 65 10.68 6.70 10.04
N SER A 66 10.16 5.50 10.29
CA SER A 66 10.97 4.38 10.79
C SER A 66 11.79 3.82 9.61
N HIS A 67 13.06 4.24 9.51
CA HIS A 67 14.05 3.63 8.60
C HIS A 67 14.66 2.38 9.23
#